data_AF-A0A945ZBU2-F1
#
_entry.id   AF-A0A945ZBU2-F1
#
_cell.length_a   1.000
_cell.length_b   1.000
_cell.length_c   1.000
_cell.angle_alpha   90.00
_cell.angle_beta   90.00
_cell.angle_gamma   90.00
#
_symmetry.space_group_name_H-M   'P 1'
#
loop_
_entity.id
_entity.type
_entity.pdbx_description
1 polymer ?
#
loop_
_entity_poly.entity_id
_entity_poly.type
_entity_poly.pdbx_seq_one_letter_code
_entity_poly.pdbx_strand_id
1 'polypeptide(L)'
;ARDRNHAAQLMRLGIDRVVRETFAGSLEIATHALQGLGVAAQESHLIVDRFQEHDEAMLRDEVAPAQPVVPVHASAQSEGETAMQLEGLFSRDEKIEEDSDD
;
A
#
# COMPACT_ATOMS: atom_id res chain seq x y z
N ALA A 1 -0.62 -6.22 6.54
CA ALA A 1 -0.81 -5.76 7.94
C ALA A 1 -2.25 -5.30 8.13
N ARG A 2 -2.88 -5.70 9.23
CA ARG A 2 -4.30 -5.42 9.47
C ARG A 2 -4.60 -3.95 9.83
N ASP A 3 -3.63 -3.27 10.43
CA ASP A 3 -3.75 -1.88 10.90
C ASP A 3 -2.35 -1.23 10.99
N ARG A 4 -2.30 0.05 11.36
CA ARG A 4 -1.06 0.84 11.47
C ARG A 4 -0.13 0.31 12.57
N ASN A 5 -0.66 -0.15 13.70
CA ASN A 5 0.14 -0.68 14.81
C ASN A 5 0.80 -2.00 14.44
N HIS A 6 0.05 -2.88 13.76
CA HIS A 6 0.57 -4.13 13.21
C HIS A 6 1.65 -3.83 12.15
N ALA A 7 1.47 -2.80 11.32
CA ALA A 7 2.51 -2.40 10.37
C ALA A 7 3.79 -1.94 11.07
N ALA A 8 3.68 -1.11 12.10
CA ALA A 8 4.83 -0.67 12.89
C ALA A 8 5.57 -1.84 13.57
N GLN A 9 4.83 -2.82 14.08
CA GLN A 9 5.42 -4.04 14.66
C GLN A 9 6.20 -4.85 13.61
N LEU A 10 5.64 -5.06 12.42
CA LEU A 10 6.30 -5.80 11.34
C LEU A 10 7.56 -5.07 10.86
N MET A 11 7.49 -3.75 10.69
CA MET A 11 8.64 -2.94 10.30
C MET A 11 9.76 -2.98 11.36
N ARG A 12 9.43 -3.00 12.67
CA ARG A 12 10.42 -3.19 13.75
C ARG A 12 11.11 -4.56 13.73
N LEU A 13 10.49 -5.56 13.11
CA LEU A 13 11.09 -6.87 12.88
C LEU A 13 11.99 -6.89 11.61
N GLY A 14 12.11 -5.76 10.92
CA GLY A 14 12.88 -5.63 9.69
C GLY A 14 12.15 -6.09 8.43
N ILE A 15 10.82 -6.09 8.45
CA ILE A 15 10.02 -6.30 7.24
C ILE A 15 9.86 -4.96 6.53
N ASP A 16 10.57 -4.78 5.43
CA ASP A 16 10.68 -3.49 4.73
C ASP A 16 9.44 -3.14 3.90
N ARG A 17 8.68 -4.14 3.44
CA ARG A 17 7.51 -3.96 2.59
C ARG A 17 6.25 -4.40 3.31
N VAL A 18 5.54 -3.45 3.90
CA VAL A 18 4.30 -3.71 4.62
C VAL A 18 3.14 -2.95 4.00
N VAL A 19 2.19 -3.69 3.41
CA VAL A 19 0.92 -3.14 2.93
C VAL A 19 -0.13 -3.22 4.04
N ARG A 20 -0.86 -2.13 4.28
CA ARG A 20 -1.99 -2.11 5.21
C ARG A 20 -3.28 -2.44 4.47
N GLU A 21 -4.00 -3.44 4.96
CA GLU A 21 -5.12 -4.10 4.30
C GLU A 21 -6.21 -3.14 3.81
N THR A 22 -6.64 -2.19 4.66
CA THR A 22 -7.74 -1.27 4.36
C THR A 22 -7.30 0.14 4.01
N PHE A 23 -5.98 0.43 4.04
CA PHE A 23 -5.50 1.81 3.95
C PHE A 23 -5.80 2.45 2.59
N ALA A 24 -5.49 1.76 1.48
CA ALA A 24 -5.79 2.26 0.14
C ALA A 24 -7.30 2.55 -0.07
N GLY A 25 -8.16 1.61 0.32
CA GLY A 25 -9.61 1.82 0.25
C GLY A 25 -10.09 2.97 1.15
N SER A 26 -9.44 3.20 2.30
CA SER A 26 -9.77 4.35 3.15
C SER A 26 -9.41 5.70 2.52
N LEU A 27 -8.34 5.77 1.73
CA LEU A 27 -7.94 6.97 0.97
C LEU A 27 -8.95 7.27 -0.15
N GLU A 28 -9.42 6.23 -0.83
CA GLU A 28 -10.49 6.34 -1.84
C GLU A 28 -11.80 6.87 -1.21
N ILE A 29 -12.21 6.29 -0.08
CA ILE A 29 -13.38 6.77 0.67
C ILE A 29 -13.20 8.23 1.11
N ALA A 30 -12.01 8.61 1.59
CA ALA A 30 -11.73 9.99 1.97
C ALA A 30 -11.83 10.95 0.77
N THR A 31 -11.34 10.53 -0.40
CA THR A 31 -11.46 11.30 -1.65
C THR A 31 -12.93 11.55 -2.00
N HIS A 32 -13.76 10.51 -1.98
CA HIS A 32 -15.20 10.63 -2.24
C HIS A 32 -15.92 11.49 -1.20
N ALA A 33 -15.56 11.37 0.08
CA ALA A 33 -16.13 12.19 1.13
C ALA A 33 -15.83 13.68 0.92
N LEU A 34 -14.59 14.04 0.56
CA LEU A 34 -14.21 15.43 0.24
C LEU A 34 -14.99 15.97 -0.96
N GLN A 35 -15.12 15.17 -2.02
CA GLN A 35 -15.91 15.54 -3.20
C GLN A 35 -17.40 15.72 -2.85
N GLY A 36 -17.97 14.84 -2.02
CA GLY A 36 -19.34 14.95 -1.53
C GLY A 36 -19.61 16.19 -0.67
N LEU A 37 -18.57 16.74 -0.04
CA LEU A 37 -18.61 18.01 0.68
C LEU A 37 -18.40 19.24 -0.22
N GLY A 38 -18.21 19.05 -1.53
CA GLY A 38 -18.06 20.13 -2.51
C GLY A 38 -16.61 20.52 -2.79
N VAL A 39 -15.61 19.77 -2.31
CA VAL A 39 -14.20 19.99 -2.67
C VAL A 39 -13.98 19.54 -4.11
N ALA A 40 -13.25 20.33 -4.90
CA ALA A 40 -12.97 20.00 -6.29
C ALA A 40 -12.18 18.69 -6.39
N ALA A 41 -12.48 17.85 -7.39
CA ALA A 41 -11.87 16.51 -7.50
C ALA A 41 -10.34 16.53 -7.46
N GLN A 42 -9.71 17.44 -8.22
CA GLN A 42 -8.25 17.59 -8.23
C GLN A 42 -7.70 17.99 -6.86
N GLU A 43 -8.40 18.86 -6.13
CA GLU A 43 -8.00 19.27 -4.79
C GLU A 43 -8.16 18.12 -3.78
N SER A 44 -9.24 17.34 -3.88
CA SER A 44 -9.45 16.14 -3.04
C SER A 44 -8.31 15.13 -3.19
N HIS A 45 -7.87 14.85 -4.42
CA HIS A 45 -6.72 13.99 -4.67
C HIS A 45 -5.45 14.54 -4.03
N LEU A 46 -5.14 15.82 -4.25
CA LEU A 46 -3.96 16.46 -3.64
C LEU A 46 -3.97 16.42 -2.11
N ILE A 47 -5.13 16.56 -1.48
CA ILE A 47 -5.28 16.45 -0.02
C ILE A 47 -4.98 15.03 0.44
N VAL A 48 -5.55 14.03 -0.23
CA VAL A 48 -5.38 12.62 0.13
C VAL A 48 -3.96 12.13 -0.13
N ASP A 49 -3.33 12.55 -1.23
CA ASP A 49 -1.93 12.23 -1.54
C ASP A 49 -0.99 12.75 -0.45
N ARG A 50 -1.16 14.02 -0.04
CA ARG A 50 -0.37 14.59 1.07
C ARG A 50 -0.63 13.87 2.39
N PHE A 51 -1.88 13.48 2.66
CA PHE A 51 -2.21 12.72 3.86
C PHE A 51 -1.51 11.35 3.86
N GLN A 52 -1.50 10.65 2.72
CA GLN A 52 -0.78 9.40 2.56
C GLN A 52 0.72 9.57 2.83
N GLU A 53 1.35 10.55 2.19
CA GLU A 53 2.78 10.85 2.38
C GLU A 53 3.12 11.12 3.85
N HIS A 54 2.29 11.92 4.54
CA HIS A 54 2.46 12.23 5.95
C HIS A 54 2.30 11.00 6.84
N ASP A 55 1.26 10.19 6.64
CA ASP A 55 1.01 9.01 7.45
C ASP A 55 2.14 7.97 7.28
N GLU A 56 2.64 7.78 6.06
CA GLU A 56 3.78 6.90 5.78
C GLU A 56 5.09 7.44 6.39
N ALA A 57 5.32 8.75 6.34
CA ALA A 57 6.46 9.37 7.00
C ALA A 57 6.40 9.20 8.52
N MET A 58 5.25 9.47 9.12
CA MET A 58 5.03 9.27 10.56
C MET A 58 5.22 7.80 10.98
N LEU A 59 4.79 6.85 10.15
CA LEU A 59 4.99 5.42 10.42
C LEU A 59 6.48 5.06 10.36
N ARG A 60 7.22 5.56 9.37
CA ARG A 60 8.68 5.37 9.28
C ARG A 60 9.41 5.98 10.48
N ASP A 61 9.04 7.19 10.88
CA ASP A 61 9.65 7.90 12.00
C ASP A 61 9.38 7.20 13.35
N GLU A 62 8.19 6.63 13.54
CA GLU A 62 7.85 5.85 14.74
C GLU A 62 8.65 4.55 14.85
N VAL A 63 8.99 3.95 13.71
CA VAL A 63 9.72 2.67 13.65
C VAL A 63 11.23 2.88 13.55
N ALA A 64 11.69 4.09 13.19
CA ALA A 64 13.10 4.44 13.12
C ALA A 64 13.80 4.08 14.44
N PRO A 65 14.75 3.14 14.43
CA PRO A 65 15.33 2.69 15.67
C PRO A 65 16.40 3.68 16.15
N ALA A 66 16.61 3.77 17.46
CA ALA A 66 17.78 4.47 18.01
C ALA A 66 19.12 3.79 17.62
N GLN A 67 19.09 2.53 17.14
CA GLN A 67 20.25 1.72 16.74
C GLN A 67 19.85 0.69 15.64
N PRO A 68 20.72 0.32 14.69
CA PRO A 68 20.33 -0.52 13.56
C PRO A 68 19.90 -1.93 13.99
N VAL A 69 18.67 -2.32 13.62
CA VAL A 69 18.12 -3.67 13.81
C VAL A 69 18.42 -4.51 12.57
N VAL A 70 18.93 -5.73 12.77
CA VAL A 70 19.19 -6.68 11.69
C VAL A 70 17.86 -7.21 11.14
N PRO A 71 17.61 -7.16 9.81
CA PRO A 71 16.35 -7.64 9.25
C PRO A 71 16.14 -9.14 9.50
N VAL A 72 15.01 -9.50 10.10
CA VAL A 72 14.62 -10.90 10.27
C VAL A 72 13.89 -11.34 9.00
N HIS A 73 14.63 -11.90 8.04
CA HIS A 73 14.03 -12.59 6.90
C HIS A 73 13.36 -13.88 7.40
N ALA A 74 12.06 -13.81 7.67
CA ALA A 74 11.27 -14.99 8.01
C ALA A 74 9.99 -15.01 7.17
N SER A 75 10.11 -15.65 6.00
CA SER A 75 9.09 -16.42 5.24
C SER A 75 8.98 -16.06 3.75
N ALA A 76 10.09 -16.15 3.01
CA ALA A 76 10.16 -15.96 1.56
C ALA A 76 9.54 -17.11 0.71
N GLN A 77 8.81 -18.06 1.31
CA GLN A 77 8.29 -19.22 0.59
C GLN A 77 6.91 -18.98 -0.05
N SER A 78 6.06 -18.13 0.54
CA SER A 78 4.75 -17.78 -0.07
C SER A 78 4.82 -16.60 -1.04
N GLU A 79 5.91 -15.84 -1.02
CA GLU A 79 6.13 -14.68 -1.91
C GLU A 79 6.28 -15.11 -3.37
N GLY A 80 7.03 -16.19 -3.64
CA GLY A 80 7.26 -16.69 -4.99
C GLY A 80 5.98 -17.19 -5.67
N GLU A 81 5.17 -17.98 -4.96
CA GLU A 81 3.92 -18.52 -5.50
C GLU A 81 2.87 -17.42 -5.72
N THR A 82 2.82 -16.41 -4.85
CA THR A 82 1.91 -15.26 -5.00
C THR A 82 2.36 -14.37 -6.15
N ALA A 83 3.67 -14.12 -6.30
CA ALA A 83 4.20 -13.34 -7.41
C ALA A 83 3.90 -13.99 -8.77
N MET A 84 4.05 -15.31 -8.90
CA MET A 84 3.72 -16.05 -10.11
C MET A 84 2.22 -15.99 -10.45
N GLN A 85 1.34 -16.05 -9.43
CA GLN A 85 -0.10 -15.90 -9.64
C GLN A 85 -0.47 -14.50 -10.12
N LEU A 86 0.14 -13.46 -9.58
CA LEU A 86 -0.06 -12.08 -10.01
C LEU A 86 0.45 -11.85 -11.43
N GLU A 87 1.63 -12.37 -11.76
CA GLU A 87 2.18 -12.32 -13.11
C GLU A 87 1.24 -12.98 -14.13
N GLY A 88 0.71 -14.17 -13.81
CA GLY A 88 -0.26 -14.85 -14.66
C GLY A 88 -1.60 -14.11 -14.82
N LEU A 89 -2.04 -13.36 -13.81
CA LEU A 89 -3.22 -12.48 -13.92
C LEU A 89 -2.93 -11.29 -14.84
N PHE A 90 -1.81 -10.58 -14.63
CA PHE A 90 -1.44 -9.43 -15.47
C PHE A 90 -1.25 -9.81 -16.95
N SER A 91 -0.62 -10.94 -17.25
CA SER A 91 -0.48 -11.42 -18.64
C SER A 91 -1.81 -11.83 -19.29
N ARG A 92 -2.84 -12.14 -18.50
CA ARG A 92 -4.18 -12.41 -19.02
C ARG A 92 -4.92 -11.12 -19.32
N ASP A 93 -4.81 -10.13 -18.45
CA ASP A 93 -5.44 -8.82 -18.65
C ASP A 93 -4.86 -8.12 -19.90
N GLU A 94 -3.54 -8.20 -20.12
CA GLU A 94 -2.87 -7.66 -21.33
C GLU A 94 -3.40 -8.29 -22.63
N LYS A 95 -3.66 -9.61 -22.64
CA LYS A 95 -4.22 -10.31 -23.82
C LYS A 95 -5.68 -10.00 -24.06
N ILE A 96 -6.45 -9.72 -23.01
CA ILE A 96 -7.87 -9.35 -23.13
C ILE A 96 -8.00 -7.97 -23.79
N GLU A 97 -7.07 -7.05 -23.53
CA GLU A 97 -7.02 -5.77 -24.23
C GLU A 97 -6.72 -5.96 -25.72
N GLU A 98 -5.73 -6.79 -26.09
CA GLU A 98 -5.35 -7.06 -27.49
C GLU A 98 -6.47 -7.73 -28.31
N ASP A 99 -7.20 -8.69 -27.74
CA ASP A 99 -8.30 -9.40 -28.42
C ASP A 99 -9.60 -8.56 -28.53
N SER A 100 -9.68 -7.41 -27.85
CA SER A 100 -10.85 -6.53 -27.87
C SER A 100 -10.83 -5.45 -28.96
N ASP A 101 -9.69 -5.31 -29.65
CA ASP A 101 -9.43 -4.33 -30.72
C ASP A 101 -9.53 -4.95 -32.15
N ASP A 102 -9.99 -6.21 -32.30
CA ASP A 102 -10.24 -6.93 -33.57
C ASP A 102 -11.74 -7.26 -33.77
#